data_AF-A0A315W7D0-F1
#
_entry.id   AF-A0A315W7D0-F1
#
_cell.length_a   1.000
_cell.length_b   1.000
_cell.length_c   1.000
_cell.angle_alpha   90.00
_cell.angle_beta   90.00
_cell.angle_gamma   90.00
#
_symmetry.space_group_name_H-M   'P 1'
#
loop_
_entity.id
_entity.type
_entity.pdbx_description
1 polymer ?
#
loop_
_entity_poly.entity_id
_entity_poly.type
_entity_poly.pdbx_seq_one_letter_code
_entity_poly.pdbx_strand_id
1 'polypeptide(L)'
;MDFSERLSNVLFYTSQDILIRQFMWKLIDEYYSEIKGTPTSACELVGKADIWLLRTYWDFDFPRPLLPNFKFVGGIHCKPAKPLPEEMEKFVQSSGDAGIVVFSLGSMVLWRYSGQKPQTLGSNTRIYDWIPQNDLLG
;
A
#
# COMPACT_ATOMS: atom_id res chain seq x y z
N MET A 1 23.36 21.08 -6.27
CA MET A 1 23.53 21.01 -4.81
C MET A 1 24.65 21.92 -4.35
N ASP A 2 24.34 23.21 -4.31
CA ASP A 2 25.15 24.26 -3.73
C ASP A 2 25.00 24.34 -2.20
N PHE A 3 25.67 25.30 -1.56
CA PHE A 3 25.61 25.46 -0.10
C PHE A 3 24.23 25.89 0.40
N SER A 4 23.52 26.75 -0.34
CA SER A 4 22.19 27.25 0.05
C SER A 4 21.16 26.13 0.03
N GLU A 5 21.18 25.30 -1.01
CA GLU A 5 20.34 24.10 -1.13
C GLU A 5 20.61 23.11 0.02
N ARG A 6 21.88 22.90 0.38
CA ARG A 6 22.24 22.03 1.53
C ARG A 6 21.71 22.61 2.85
N LEU A 7 21.85 23.91 3.06
CA LEU A 7 21.36 24.58 4.26
C LEU A 7 19.82 24.50 4.34
N SER A 8 19.13 24.74 3.24
CA SER A 8 17.68 24.59 3.13
C SER A 8 17.25 23.17 3.46
N ASN A 9 17.94 22.16 2.91
CA ASN A 9 17.66 20.75 3.21
C ASN A 9 17.87 20.45 4.71
N VAL A 10 18.97 20.90 5.32
CA VAL A 10 19.23 20.68 6.76
C VAL A 10 18.14 21.31 7.62
N LEU A 11 17.74 22.55 7.33
CA LEU A 11 16.66 23.22 8.04
C LEU A 11 15.32 22.50 7.85
N PHE A 12 15.00 22.09 6.62
CA PHE A 12 13.79 21.35 6.31
C PHE A 12 13.74 20.02 7.07
N TYR A 13 14.78 19.18 6.98
CA TYR A 13 14.84 17.92 7.70
C TYR A 13 14.75 18.10 9.23
N THR A 14 15.44 19.10 9.78
CA THR A 14 15.37 19.38 11.23
C THR A 14 13.96 19.80 11.63
N SER A 15 13.31 20.65 10.84
CA SER A 15 11.93 21.08 11.09
C SER A 15 10.95 19.90 11.04
N GLN A 16 11.11 19.00 10.06
CA GLN A 16 10.30 17.78 9.93
C GLN A 16 10.52 16.84 11.13
N ASP A 17 11.77 16.62 11.56
CA ASP A 17 12.07 15.76 12.70
C ASP A 17 11.44 16.30 13.99
N ILE A 18 11.49 17.62 14.21
CA ILE A 18 10.83 18.26 15.36
C ILE A 18 9.31 18.07 15.30
N LEU A 19 8.69 18.34 14.15
CA LEU A 19 7.24 18.18 13.98
C LEU A 19 6.79 16.73 14.20
N ILE A 20 7.50 15.78 13.59
CA ILE A 20 7.22 14.34 13.74
C ILE A 20 7.37 13.91 15.21
N ARG A 21 8.43 14.35 15.90
CA ARG A 21 8.63 14.04 17.33
C ARG A 21 7.54 14.61 18.21
N GLN A 22 7.17 15.87 18.03
CA GLN A 22 6.22 16.53 18.94
C GLN A 22 4.77 16.15 18.70
N PHE A 23 4.38 15.89 17.44
CA PHE A 23 3.01 15.54 17.10
C PHE A 23 2.82 14.03 16.93
N MET A 24 3.50 13.43 15.95
CA MET A 24 3.24 12.04 15.56
C MET A 24 3.70 11.04 16.63
N TRP A 25 4.97 11.08 17.05
CA TRP A 25 5.48 10.12 18.03
C TRP A 25 4.76 10.23 19.36
N LYS A 26 4.46 11.45 19.82
CA LYS A 26 3.71 11.66 21.05
C LYS A 26 2.31 11.03 21.00
N LEU A 27 1.57 11.26 19.92
CA LEU A 27 0.24 10.67 19.71
C LEU A 27 0.31 9.14 19.70
N ILE A 28 1.30 8.58 19.02
CA ILE A 28 1.49 7.13 18.92
C ILE A 28 1.87 6.53 20.29
N ASP A 29 2.76 7.18 21.04
CA ASP A 29 3.18 6.74 22.37
C ASP A 29 2.00 6.79 23.37
N GLU A 30 1.15 7.82 23.31
CA GLU A 30 -0.07 7.92 24.11
C GLU A 30 -1.04 6.77 23.79
N TYR A 31 -1.30 6.52 22.50
CA TYR A 31 -2.15 5.42 22.05
C TYR A 31 -1.64 4.04 22.50
N TYR A 32 -0.34 3.76 22.36
CA TYR A 32 0.23 2.50 22.82
C TYR A 32 0.24 2.37 24.34
N SER A 33 0.48 3.46 25.06
CA SER A 33 0.42 3.47 26.53
C SER A 33 -0.99 3.17 27.03
N GLU A 34 -2.02 3.69 26.36
CA GLU A 34 -3.43 3.40 26.67
C GLU A 34 -3.75 1.91 26.48
N ILE A 35 -3.37 1.32 25.34
CA ILE A 35 -3.64 -0.09 25.03
C ILE A 35 -2.90 -1.03 26.00
N LYS A 36 -1.64 -0.70 26.33
CA LYS A 36 -0.82 -1.53 27.20
C LYS A 36 -1.14 -1.33 28.69
N GLY A 37 -1.75 -0.21 29.05
CA GLY A 37 -2.05 0.16 30.44
C GLY A 37 -0.84 0.64 31.25
N THR A 38 0.32 0.83 30.60
CA THR A 38 1.56 1.31 31.23
C THR A 38 2.24 2.31 30.31
N PRO A 39 2.89 3.37 30.83
CA PRO A 39 3.68 4.29 30.00
C PRO A 39 4.70 3.52 29.17
N THR A 40 4.60 3.58 27.84
CA THR A 40 5.47 2.87 26.90
C THR A 40 5.57 3.65 25.61
N SER A 41 6.78 3.69 25.03
CA SER A 41 6.96 4.26 23.70
C SER A 41 6.74 3.22 22.60
N ALA A 42 6.28 3.69 21.45
CA ALA A 42 6.20 2.92 20.22
C ALA A 42 7.55 2.27 19.88
N CYS A 43 8.65 3.02 20.04
CA CYS A 43 10.00 2.54 19.79
C CYS A 43 10.36 1.34 20.69
N GLU A 44 10.04 1.41 21.99
CA GLU A 44 10.28 0.31 22.93
C GLU A 44 9.43 -0.93 22.59
N LEU A 45 8.16 -0.72 22.26
CA LEU A 45 7.24 -1.82 21.93
C LEU A 45 7.70 -2.55 20.66
N VAL A 46 8.00 -1.80 19.61
CA VAL A 46 8.55 -2.28 18.33
C VAL A 46 9.91 -2.97 18.59
N GLY A 47 10.81 -2.34 19.33
CA GLY A 47 12.15 -2.89 19.59
C GLY A 47 12.18 -4.22 20.35
N LYS A 48 11.11 -4.54 21.10
CA LYS A 48 10.99 -5.78 21.88
C LYS A 48 10.23 -6.90 21.18
N ALA A 49 9.83 -6.72 19.92
CA ALA A 49 9.09 -7.75 19.20
C ALA A 49 9.97 -8.99 18.93
N ASP A 50 9.51 -10.16 19.38
CA ASP A 50 10.23 -11.43 19.21
C ASP A 50 10.30 -11.88 17.75
N ILE A 51 9.26 -11.58 16.95
CA ILE A 51 9.15 -11.93 15.54
C ILE A 51 8.52 -10.78 14.75
N TRP A 52 9.08 -10.50 13.59
CA TRP A 52 8.58 -9.53 12.62
C TRP A 52 8.06 -10.24 11.37
N LEU A 53 6.75 -10.15 11.11
CA LEU A 53 6.14 -10.69 9.89
C LEU A 53 5.98 -9.57 8.86
N LEU A 54 6.82 -9.57 7.83
CA LEU A 54 6.77 -8.57 6.77
C LEU A 54 5.84 -9.03 5.65
N ARG A 55 4.84 -8.21 5.35
CA ARG A 55 3.87 -8.41 4.27
C ARG A 55 4.41 -8.02 2.89
N THR A 56 5.69 -8.27 2.66
CA THR A 56 6.33 -8.09 1.37
C THR A 56 7.30 -9.24 1.17
N TYR A 57 7.99 -9.26 0.04
CA TYR A 57 9.11 -10.15 -0.20
C TYR A 57 10.41 -9.36 -0.21
N TRP A 58 11.52 -10.07 -0.01
CA TRP A 58 12.86 -9.51 0.14
C TRP A 58 13.39 -8.83 -1.13
N ASP A 59 12.86 -9.21 -2.30
CA ASP A 59 13.20 -8.72 -3.63
C ASP A 59 12.49 -7.42 -4.00
N PHE A 60 11.39 -7.07 -3.31
CA PHE A 60 10.70 -5.79 -3.48
C PHE A 60 11.19 -4.69 -2.51
N ASP A 61 12.01 -5.02 -1.51
CA ASP A 61 12.57 -4.06 -0.56
C ASP A 61 14.07 -3.81 -0.84
N PHE A 62 14.58 -2.67 -0.42
CA PHE A 62 15.99 -2.34 -0.56
C PHE A 62 16.85 -3.29 0.27
N PRO A 63 18.02 -3.74 -0.26
CA PRO A 63 18.89 -4.66 0.44
C PRO A 63 19.47 -3.97 1.68
N ARG A 64 19.13 -4.51 2.85
CA ARG A 64 19.66 -4.08 4.15
C ARG A 64 19.85 -5.28 5.08
N PRO A 65 20.75 -5.21 6.07
CA PRO A 65 20.87 -6.25 7.07
C PRO A 65 19.53 -6.46 7.82
N LEU A 66 19.09 -7.70 7.92
CA LEU A 66 17.89 -8.10 8.64
C LEU A 66 18.26 -9.01 9.80
N LEU A 67 17.60 -8.80 10.93
CA LEU A 67 17.74 -9.69 12.07
C LEU A 67 17.08 -11.05 11.78
N PRO A 68 17.55 -12.16 12.38
CA PRO A 68 16.99 -13.49 12.12
C PRO A 68 15.49 -13.64 12.39
N ASN A 69 14.93 -12.77 13.25
CA ASN A 69 13.52 -12.74 13.60
C ASN A 69 12.62 -12.01 12.59
N PHE A 70 13.18 -11.41 11.53
CA PHE A 70 12.43 -10.83 10.42
C PHE A 70 12.09 -11.91 9.39
N LYS A 71 10.79 -12.17 9.19
CA LYS A 71 10.25 -13.19 8.29
C LYS A 71 9.35 -12.55 7.25
N PHE A 72 9.70 -12.70 5.99
CA PHE A 72 8.86 -12.29 4.86
C PHE A 72 7.77 -13.32 4.64
N VAL A 73 6.52 -12.92 4.83
CA VAL A 73 5.33 -13.76 4.65
C VAL A 73 4.50 -13.35 3.44
N GLY A 74 4.81 -12.20 2.83
CA GLY A 74 4.14 -11.75 1.61
C GLY A 74 2.63 -11.57 1.77
N GLY A 75 1.88 -11.91 0.71
CA GLY A 75 0.44 -11.69 0.55
C GLY A 75 -0.45 -12.51 1.49
N ILE A 76 -0.44 -12.23 2.79
CA ILE A 76 -1.29 -12.93 3.79
C ILE A 76 -2.80 -12.71 3.60
N HIS A 77 -3.21 -11.85 2.66
CA HIS A 77 -4.60 -11.61 2.29
C HIS A 77 -4.99 -12.25 0.96
N CYS A 78 -4.03 -12.82 0.22
CA CYS A 78 -4.29 -13.53 -1.03
C CYS A 78 -5.13 -14.79 -0.75
N LYS A 79 -6.08 -15.05 -1.64
CA LYS A 79 -6.98 -16.20 -1.59
C LYS A 79 -7.11 -16.72 -3.01
N PRO A 80 -7.25 -18.04 -3.22
CA PRO A 80 -7.39 -18.60 -4.57
C PRO A 80 -8.39 -17.81 -5.41
N ALA A 81 -7.95 -17.40 -6.60
CA ALA A 81 -8.76 -16.60 -7.50
C ALA A 81 -10.08 -17.30 -7.82
N LYS A 82 -11.15 -16.51 -7.85
CA LYS A 82 -12.47 -16.99 -8.30
C LYS A 82 -12.57 -16.90 -9.82
N PRO A 83 -13.41 -17.72 -10.47
CA PRO A 83 -13.70 -17.53 -11.89
C PRO A 83 -14.32 -16.16 -12.11
N LEU A 84 -13.97 -15.53 -13.24
CA LEU A 84 -14.51 -14.25 -13.64
C LEU A 84 -16.01 -14.39 -14.01
N PRO A 85 -16.81 -13.32 -13.84
CA PRO A 85 -18.14 -13.28 -14.42
C PRO A 85 -18.09 -13.50 -15.94
N GLU A 86 -19.07 -14.24 -16.48
CA GLU A 86 -19.07 -14.71 -17.87
C GLU A 86 -18.87 -13.58 -18.90
N GLU A 87 -19.48 -12.41 -18.68
CA GLU A 87 -19.30 -11.25 -19.58
C GLU A 87 -17.87 -10.70 -19.54
N MET A 88 -17.27 -10.63 -18.36
CA MET A 88 -15.90 -10.17 -18.19
C MET A 88 -14.93 -11.17 -18.81
N GLU A 89 -15.14 -12.46 -18.58
CA GLU A 89 -14.33 -13.51 -19.17
C GLU A 89 -14.37 -13.45 -20.70
N LYS A 90 -15.56 -13.34 -21.30
CA LYS A 90 -15.71 -13.15 -22.76
C LYS A 90 -14.95 -11.94 -23.28
N PHE A 91 -15.01 -10.81 -22.55
CA PHE A 91 -14.26 -9.61 -22.92
C PHE A 91 -12.74 -9.83 -22.82
N VAL A 92 -12.25 -10.43 -21.73
CA VAL A 92 -10.82 -10.72 -21.54
C VAL A 92 -10.31 -11.67 -22.62
N GLN A 93 -11.04 -12.75 -22.89
CA GLN A 93 -10.69 -13.74 -23.91
C GLN A 93 -10.78 -13.18 -25.33
N SER A 94 -11.62 -12.17 -25.59
CA SER A 94 -11.71 -11.52 -26.90
C SER A 94 -10.42 -10.80 -27.33
N SER A 95 -9.50 -10.54 -26.38
CA SER A 95 -8.20 -9.92 -26.67
C SER A 95 -7.19 -10.88 -27.32
N GLY A 96 -7.40 -12.19 -27.22
CA GLY A 96 -6.46 -13.21 -27.72
C GLY A 96 -5.03 -12.98 -27.19
N ASP A 97 -4.05 -13.02 -28.09
CA ASP A 97 -2.62 -12.92 -27.75
C ASP A 97 -2.18 -11.52 -27.30
N ALA A 98 -3.02 -10.49 -27.47
CA ALA A 98 -2.68 -9.12 -27.08
C ALA A 98 -2.74 -8.91 -25.55
N GLY A 99 -3.48 -9.75 -24.82
CA GLY A 99 -3.68 -9.62 -23.38
C GLY A 99 -4.52 -8.39 -22.99
N ILE A 100 -4.58 -8.09 -21.70
CA ILE A 100 -5.38 -6.97 -21.18
C ILE A 100 -4.53 -6.04 -20.32
N VAL A 101 -4.98 -4.79 -20.20
CA VAL A 101 -4.45 -3.83 -19.22
C VAL A 101 -5.52 -3.58 -18.16
N VAL A 102 -5.17 -3.86 -16.90
CA VAL A 102 -6.01 -3.53 -15.75
C VAL A 102 -5.54 -2.20 -15.18
N PHE A 103 -6.45 -1.23 -15.08
CA PHE A 103 -6.19 0.07 -14.47
C PHE A 103 -7.03 0.24 -13.21
N SER A 104 -6.38 0.46 -12.08
CA SER A 104 -7.02 0.75 -10.79
C SER A 104 -6.15 1.71 -9.97
N LEU A 105 -6.79 2.64 -9.26
CA LEU A 105 -6.13 3.60 -8.38
C LEU A 105 -6.30 3.23 -6.89
N GLY A 106 -6.85 2.05 -6.60
CA GLY A 106 -7.11 1.58 -5.26
C GLY A 106 -8.11 2.46 -4.49
N SER A 107 -8.06 2.40 -3.16
CA SER A 107 -8.99 3.12 -2.27
C SER A 107 -8.56 4.56 -1.97
N MET A 108 -7.36 4.98 -2.38
CA MET A 108 -6.85 6.34 -2.11
C MET A 108 -7.52 7.40 -2.98
N VAL A 109 -8.11 6.99 -4.11
CA VAL A 109 -8.86 7.88 -4.99
C VAL A 109 -10.34 7.52 -4.90
N LEU A 110 -11.16 8.48 -4.47
CA LEU A 110 -12.62 8.40 -4.54
C LEU A 110 -13.04 8.48 -6.01
N TRP A 111 -12.93 7.38 -6.73
CA TRP A 111 -13.45 7.24 -8.09
C TRP A 111 -14.83 6.60 -8.03
N ARG A 112 -15.88 7.38 -8.33
CA ARG A 112 -17.25 6.88 -8.42
C ARG A 112 -17.93 7.47 -9.65
N TYR A 113 -17.64 6.87 -10.80
CA TYR A 113 -18.39 7.14 -12.02
C TYR A 113 -19.54 6.15 -12.12
N SER A 114 -20.77 6.59 -11.84
CA SER A 114 -22.00 5.78 -11.98
C SER A 114 -22.89 6.28 -13.12
N GLY A 115 -22.29 6.94 -14.12
CA GLY A 115 -22.98 7.52 -15.27
C GLY A 115 -23.00 6.61 -16.50
N GLN A 116 -23.53 7.10 -17.61
CA GLN A 116 -23.50 6.37 -18.88
C GLN A 116 -22.09 6.30 -19.45
N LYS A 117 -21.65 5.13 -19.94
CA LYS A 117 -20.33 4.96 -20.57
C LYS A 117 -19.99 6.14 -21.50
N PRO A 118 -18.85 6.85 -21.29
CA PRO A 118 -18.48 7.98 -22.12
C PRO A 118 -18.38 7.60 -23.60
N GLN A 119 -18.92 8.44 -24.49
CA GLN A 119 -18.91 8.19 -25.94
C GLN A 119 -17.48 8.15 -26.53
N THR A 120 -16.52 8.78 -25.86
CA THR A 120 -15.10 8.81 -26.25
C THR A 120 -14.36 7.52 -25.89
N LEU A 121 -14.98 6.60 -25.16
CA LEU A 121 -14.33 5.38 -24.72
C LEU A 121 -14.24 4.36 -25.87
N GLY A 122 -13.03 3.82 -26.09
CA GLY A 122 -12.80 2.79 -27.11
C GLY A 122 -13.68 1.55 -26.93
N SER A 123 -13.90 0.82 -28.02
CA SER A 123 -14.62 -0.47 -28.00
C SER A 123 -13.86 -1.54 -27.19
N ASN A 124 -12.54 -1.41 -27.10
CA ASN A 124 -11.63 -2.26 -26.34
C ASN A 124 -11.46 -1.83 -24.86
N THR A 125 -12.25 -0.87 -24.37
CA THR A 125 -12.21 -0.43 -22.98
C THR A 125 -13.55 -0.68 -22.30
N ARG A 126 -13.49 -1.28 -21.11
CA ARG A 126 -14.63 -1.56 -20.23
C ARG A 126 -14.41 -0.83 -18.90
N ILE A 127 -15.47 -0.19 -18.41
CA ILE A 127 -15.52 0.41 -17.07
C ILE A 127 -16.41 -0.50 -16.23
N TYR A 128 -15.95 -0.82 -15.03
CA TYR A 128 -16.71 -1.57 -14.03
C TYR A 128 -16.89 -0.69 -12.80
N ASP A 129 -18.10 -0.69 -12.23
CA ASP A 129 -18.43 0.13 -11.05
C ASP A 129 -17.67 -0.33 -9.81
N TRP A 130 -17.48 -1.64 -9.66
CA TRP A 130 -16.75 -2.26 -8.57
C TRP A 130 -16.23 -3.62 -8.99
N ILE A 131 -14.94 -3.89 -8.72
CA ILE A 131 -14.36 -5.22 -8.86
C ILE A 131 -13.66 -5.56 -7.53
N PRO A 132 -14.09 -6.62 -6.83
CA PRO A 132 -13.40 -7.09 -5.64
C PRO A 132 -11.94 -7.45 -5.94
N GLN A 133 -11.03 -7.09 -5.05
CA GLN A 133 -9.60 -7.39 -5.21
C GLN A 133 -9.33 -8.89 -5.46
N ASN A 134 -10.07 -9.77 -4.78
CA ASN A 134 -9.95 -11.23 -4.90
C ASN A 134 -10.42 -11.78 -6.26
N ASP A 135 -11.12 -10.98 -7.06
CA ASP A 135 -11.61 -11.39 -8.38
C ASP A 135 -10.60 -11.06 -9.49
N LEU A 136 -9.60 -10.20 -9.21
CA LEU A 136 -8.54 -9.81 -10.17
C LEU A 136 -7.19 -10.45 -9.86
N LEU A 137 -6.86 -10.62 -8.59
CA LEU A 137 -5.55 -11.07 -8.13
C LEU A 137 -5.78 -12.16 -7.08
N GLY A 138 -5.39 -13.40 -7.42
CA GLY A 138 -5.39 -14.53 -6.48
C GLY A 138 -4.45 -14.35 -5.30
#